data_AF-A0A945B2R3-F1
#
_entry.id   AF-A0A945B2R3-F1
#
_cell.length_a   1.000
_cell.length_b   1.000
_cell.length_c   1.000
_cell.angle_alpha   90.00
_cell.angle_beta   90.00
_cell.angle_gamma   90.00
#
_symmetry.space_group_name_H-M   'P 1'
#
loop_
_entity.id
_entity.type
_entity.pdbx_description
1 polymer ?
#
loop_
_entity_poly.entity_id
_entity_poly.type
_entity_poly.pdbx_seq_one_letter_code
_entity_poly.pdbx_strand_id
1 'polypeptide(L)'
;MSNRRRTAVKKQNHPVNNQQSRDKQVQVTEHQSFAGPLPPPVILSDYENIHKGLANRIVEMAEREQSVRHQLDIDTLACNKDLADKQFSERNTGQHYGLIIGLSGLVCSGFLGYLGLETASGIVGGTTVIGLVGIFVTGQLVNKKGK
;
A
#
# COMPACT_ATOMS: atom_id res chain seq x y z
N MET A 1 -59.90 -7.26 -18.06
CA MET A 1 -60.56 -7.52 -16.74
C MET A 1 -60.45 -9.02 -16.46
N SER A 2 -59.40 -9.45 -15.74
CA SER A 2 -59.42 -9.77 -14.31
C SER A 2 -60.60 -10.65 -13.85
N ASN A 3 -60.34 -11.96 -13.79
CA ASN A 3 -60.42 -12.85 -12.62
C ASN A 3 -61.51 -12.57 -11.55
N ARG A 4 -62.30 -13.62 -11.21
CA ARG A 4 -62.54 -14.13 -9.84
C ARG A 4 -63.80 -15.01 -9.75
N ARG A 5 -63.68 -16.28 -9.32
CA ARG A 5 -64.16 -16.81 -8.01
C ARG A 5 -64.23 -18.34 -7.93
N ARG A 6 -63.88 -18.81 -6.74
CA ARG A 6 -63.88 -20.18 -6.18
C ARG A 6 -65.28 -20.68 -5.80
N THR A 7 -65.45 -22.00 -5.71
CA THR A 7 -66.22 -22.79 -4.69
C THR A 7 -65.95 -24.29 -4.96
N ALA A 8 -65.93 -25.27 -4.05
CA ALA A 8 -65.86 -25.41 -2.60
C ALA A 8 -65.88 -26.94 -2.35
N VAL A 9 -65.00 -27.53 -1.53
CA VAL A 9 -65.30 -28.81 -0.85
C VAL A 9 -64.65 -28.81 0.53
N LYS A 10 -65.48 -29.07 1.53
CA LYS A 10 -65.23 -29.13 2.97
C LYS A 10 -64.77 -30.55 3.35
N LYS A 11 -63.69 -30.71 4.13
CA LYS A 11 -63.35 -31.99 4.79
C LYS A 11 -62.88 -31.75 6.24
N GLN A 12 -63.85 -31.88 7.16
CA GLN A 12 -63.86 -32.61 8.44
C GLN A 12 -62.57 -32.73 9.30
N ASN A 13 -62.57 -31.97 10.42
CA ASN A 13 -62.27 -32.26 11.84
C ASN A 13 -61.12 -33.21 12.33
N HIS A 14 -60.18 -32.59 13.09
CA HIS A 14 -59.66 -32.90 14.46
C HIS A 14 -58.87 -34.22 14.77
N PRO A 15 -58.08 -34.30 15.87
CA PRO A 15 -56.78 -33.67 16.14
C PRO A 15 -55.70 -34.72 16.57
N VAL A 16 -54.42 -34.56 16.21
CA VAL A 16 -53.34 -35.31 16.88
C VAL A 16 -52.19 -34.38 17.23
N ASN A 17 -52.25 -33.90 18.46
CA ASN A 17 -51.10 -33.44 19.22
C ASN A 17 -50.12 -34.61 19.34
N ASN A 18 -48.90 -34.47 18.81
CA ASN A 18 -47.77 -35.09 19.45
C ASN A 18 -46.56 -34.16 19.30
N GLN A 19 -46.36 -33.39 20.37
CA GLN A 19 -45.12 -32.75 20.72
C GLN A 19 -43.96 -33.75 20.60
N GLN A 20 -43.21 -33.66 19.51
CA GLN A 20 -41.81 -34.08 19.48
C GLN A 20 -41.00 -32.85 19.11
N SER A 21 -40.88 -31.96 20.10
CA SER A 21 -39.81 -30.99 20.19
C SER A 21 -38.51 -31.79 20.12
N ARG A 22 -37.92 -31.89 18.91
CA ARG A 22 -36.53 -32.34 18.79
C ARG A 22 -35.73 -31.35 19.63
N ASP A 23 -35.20 -31.82 20.74
CA ASP A 23 -34.08 -31.19 21.43
C ASP A 23 -33.05 -30.87 20.35
N LYS A 24 -33.02 -29.62 19.91
CA LYS A 24 -31.86 -29.07 19.25
C LYS A 24 -30.85 -28.94 20.37
N GLN A 25 -30.12 -30.02 20.62
CA GLN A 25 -28.90 -29.98 21.41
C GLN A 25 -27.97 -29.02 20.67
N VAL A 26 -27.98 -27.75 21.09
CA VAL A 26 -27.07 -26.73 20.58
C VAL A 26 -25.71 -27.13 21.11
N GLN A 27 -24.96 -27.85 20.30
CA GLN A 27 -23.56 -28.14 20.56
C GLN A 27 -22.82 -26.81 20.40
N VAL A 28 -22.60 -26.12 21.52
CA VAL A 28 -21.78 -24.91 21.55
C VAL A 28 -20.33 -25.37 21.41
N THR A 29 -19.82 -25.37 20.18
CA THR A 29 -18.39 -25.55 19.93
C THR A 29 -17.69 -24.27 20.34
N GLU A 30 -17.02 -24.28 21.50
CA GLU A 30 -16.17 -23.18 21.95
C GLU A 30 -14.93 -23.12 21.04
N HIS A 31 -14.96 -22.24 20.04
CA HIS A 31 -13.79 -21.95 19.21
C HIS A 31 -12.92 -20.92 19.93
N GLN A 32 -11.86 -21.37 20.60
CA GLN A 32 -10.80 -20.49 21.07
C GLN A 32 -9.84 -20.20 19.91
N SER A 33 -9.92 -19.00 19.32
CA SER A 33 -8.95 -18.51 18.36
C SER A 33 -7.90 -17.67 19.09
N PHE A 34 -6.66 -18.13 19.07
CA PHE A 34 -5.53 -17.37 19.56
C PHE A 34 -4.66 -16.91 18.39
N ALA A 35 -4.34 -15.62 18.37
CA ALA A 35 -3.48 -15.01 17.35
C ALA A 35 -2.29 -14.39 18.06
N GLY A 36 -1.13 -15.02 17.90
CA GLY A 36 0.13 -14.58 18.48
C GLY A 36 1.23 -15.60 18.17
N PRO A 37 2.50 -15.21 18.28
CA PRO A 37 3.63 -16.09 17.99
C PRO A 37 3.83 -17.21 19.04
N LEU A 38 3.13 -17.10 20.18
CA LEU A 38 3.14 -18.07 21.27
C LEU A 38 1.79 -18.79 21.36
N PRO A 39 1.75 -20.08 21.68
CA PRO A 39 0.48 -20.75 21.94
C PRO A 39 -0.13 -20.26 23.28
N PRO A 40 -1.45 -20.40 23.47
CA PRO A 40 -2.12 -20.07 24.73
C PRO A 40 -1.45 -20.75 25.93
N PRO A 41 -1.46 -20.12 27.12
CA PRO A 41 -0.78 -20.65 28.31
C PRO A 41 -1.27 -22.06 28.70
N VAL A 42 -2.54 -22.37 28.47
CA VAL A 42 -3.12 -23.71 28.70
C VAL A 42 -2.45 -24.76 27.81
N ILE A 43 -2.27 -24.47 26.53
CA ILE A 43 -1.62 -25.39 25.58
C ILE A 43 -0.09 -25.44 25.84
N LEU A 44 0.50 -24.31 26.24
CA LEU A 44 1.92 -24.24 26.61
C LEU A 44 2.23 -25.15 27.82
N SER A 45 1.34 -25.20 28.82
CA SER A 45 1.49 -26.13 29.94
C SER A 45 1.34 -27.60 29.52
N ASP A 46 0.47 -27.89 28.55
CA ASP A 46 0.32 -29.25 28.02
C ASP A 46 1.60 -29.72 27.29
N TYR A 47 2.30 -28.82 26.59
CA TYR A 47 3.59 -29.14 25.99
C TYR A 47 4.68 -29.47 27.03
N GLU A 48 4.71 -28.76 28.16
CA GLU A 48 5.63 -29.07 29.26
C GLU A 48 5.32 -30.43 29.91
N ASN A 49 4.03 -30.78 30.00
CA ASN A 49 3.57 -32.07 30.52
C ASN A 49 3.93 -33.25 29.59
N ILE A 50 3.97 -33.03 28.28
CA ILE A 50 4.39 -34.04 27.29
C ILE A 50 5.89 -34.33 27.43
N HIS A 51 6.71 -33.28 27.49
CA HIS A 51 8.14 -33.41 27.71
C HIS A 51 8.72 -32.13 28.33
N LYS A 52 9.41 -32.30 29.46
CA LYS A 52 10.01 -31.18 30.19
C LYS A 52 10.94 -30.38 29.29
N GLY A 53 10.74 -29.07 29.23
CA GLY A 53 11.52 -28.13 28.43
C GLY A 53 10.96 -27.84 27.03
N LEU A 54 9.88 -28.51 26.58
CA LEU A 54 9.25 -28.19 25.30
C LEU A 54 8.62 -26.80 25.29
N ALA A 55 7.98 -26.39 26.38
CA ALA A 55 7.39 -25.05 26.48
C ALA A 55 8.46 -23.98 26.29
N ASN A 56 9.62 -24.15 26.94
CA ASN A 56 10.74 -23.24 26.82
C ASN A 56 11.29 -23.16 25.38
N ARG A 57 11.39 -24.29 24.69
CA ARG A 57 11.85 -24.34 23.29
C ARG A 57 10.88 -23.66 22.32
N ILE A 58 9.58 -23.73 22.58
CA ILE A 58 8.55 -23.02 21.80
C ILE A 58 8.66 -21.51 22.04
N VAL A 59 8.86 -21.08 23.29
CA VAL A 59 9.05 -19.67 23.65
C VAL A 59 10.31 -19.11 22.98
N GLU A 60 11.43 -19.82 23.07
CA GLU A 60 12.70 -19.41 22.44
C GLU A 60 12.59 -19.35 20.92
N MET A 61 11.79 -20.23 20.29
CA MET A 61 11.53 -20.19 18.85
C MET A 61 10.72 -18.95 18.46
N ALA A 62 9.69 -18.62 19.23
CA ALA A 62 8.88 -17.43 19.02
C ALA A 62 9.68 -16.13 19.19
N GLU A 63 10.51 -16.04 20.24
CA GLU A 63 11.41 -14.90 20.46
C GLU A 63 12.42 -14.73 19.32
N ARG A 64 13.00 -15.85 18.86
CA ARG A 64 13.91 -15.84 17.71
C ARG A 64 13.20 -15.35 16.44
N GLU A 65 11.98 -15.82 16.16
CA GLU A 65 11.20 -15.34 15.01
C GLU A 65 10.88 -13.84 15.12
N GLN A 66 10.50 -13.36 16.29
CA GLN A 66 10.26 -11.93 16.52
C GLN A 66 11.53 -11.10 16.34
N SER A 67 12.68 -11.59 16.81
CA SER A 67 13.97 -10.90 16.66
C SER A 67 14.40 -10.79 15.20
N VAL A 68 14.19 -11.85 14.40
CA VAL A 68 14.44 -11.85 12.95
C VAL A 68 13.51 -10.89 12.22
N ARG A 69 12.21 -10.88 12.55
CA ARG A 69 11.26 -9.92 11.96
C ARG A 69 11.65 -8.47 12.28
N HIS A 70 12.05 -8.20 13.51
CA HIS A 70 12.48 -6.86 13.90
C HIS A 70 13.75 -6.42 13.16
N GLN A 71 14.72 -7.32 12.96
CA GLN A 71 15.91 -7.02 12.16
C GLN A 71 15.57 -6.76 10.69
N LEU A 72 14.68 -7.56 10.10
CA LEU A 72 14.20 -7.34 8.73
C LEU A 72 13.44 -6.01 8.59
N ASP A 73 12.64 -5.63 9.58
CA ASP A 73 11.96 -4.33 9.60
C ASP A 73 12.96 -3.17 9.68
N ILE A 74 14.02 -3.30 10.49
CA ILE A 74 15.09 -2.29 10.59
C ILE A 74 15.87 -2.19 9.27
N ASP A 75 16.27 -3.33 8.69
CA ASP A 75 17.06 -3.38 7.46
C ASP A 75 16.27 -2.87 6.25
N THR A 76 14.97 -3.18 6.18
CA THR A 76 14.09 -2.65 5.13
C THR A 76 13.90 -1.14 5.28
N LEU A 77 13.75 -0.62 6.51
CA LEU A 77 13.68 0.82 6.76
C LEU A 77 15.00 1.54 6.44
N ALA A 78 16.15 0.90 6.68
CA ALA A 78 17.47 1.46 6.35
C ALA A 78 17.71 1.49 4.83
N CYS A 79 17.36 0.41 4.12
CA CYS A 79 17.46 0.33 2.66
C CYS A 79 16.58 1.40 1.96
N ASN A 80 15.37 1.61 2.46
CA ASN A 80 14.46 2.61 1.91
C ASN A 80 14.97 4.05 2.07
N LYS A 81 15.72 4.36 3.14
CA LYS A 81 16.33 5.68 3.35
C LYS A 81 17.49 5.94 2.40
N ASP A 82 18.37 4.95 2.20
CA ASP A 82 19.53 5.10 1.31
C ASP A 82 19.10 5.26 -0.17
N LEU A 83 18.02 4.58 -0.57
CA LEU A 83 17.41 4.75 -1.89
C LEU A 83 16.76 6.13 -2.06
N ALA A 84 16.08 6.64 -1.03
CA ALA A 84 15.49 7.97 -1.07
C ALA A 84 16.56 9.06 -1.19
N ASP A 85 17.64 8.98 -0.38
CA ASP A 85 18.71 9.97 -0.36
C ASP A 85 19.48 10.02 -1.70
N LYS A 86 19.75 8.87 -2.32
CA LYS A 86 20.33 8.80 -3.67
C LYS A 86 19.42 9.42 -4.72
N GLN A 87 18.11 9.20 -4.62
CA GLN A 87 17.13 9.74 -5.56
C GLN A 87 16.96 11.27 -5.44
N PHE A 88 17.16 11.83 -4.24
CA PHE A 88 17.18 13.29 -4.04
C PHE A 88 18.46 13.95 -4.56
N SER A 89 19.62 13.30 -4.40
CA SER A 89 20.92 13.81 -4.86
C SER A 89 21.02 13.88 -6.40
N GLU A 90 20.49 12.88 -7.11
CA GLU A 90 20.52 12.87 -8.58
C GLU A 90 19.62 13.94 -9.20
N ARG A 91 18.44 14.20 -8.60
CA ARG A 91 17.50 15.22 -9.09
C ARG A 91 18.05 16.64 -9.00
N ASN A 92 18.86 16.93 -7.98
CA ASN A 92 19.40 18.28 -7.77
C ASN A 92 20.48 18.64 -8.81
N THR A 93 21.21 17.64 -9.31
CA THR A 93 22.31 17.86 -10.26
C THR A 93 21.80 18.25 -11.66
N GLY A 94 20.67 17.67 -12.10
CA GLY A 94 20.07 17.98 -13.40
C GLY A 94 19.59 19.43 -13.53
N GLN A 95 19.08 20.03 -12.46
CA GLN A 95 18.62 21.42 -12.46
C GLN A 95 19.78 22.41 -12.62
N HIS A 96 20.95 22.12 -12.02
CA HIS A 96 22.15 22.95 -12.17
C HIS A 96 22.67 22.95 -13.61
N TYR A 97 22.76 21.80 -14.26
CA TYR A 97 23.17 21.73 -15.67
C TYR A 97 22.16 22.43 -16.59
N GLY A 98 20.85 22.28 -16.33
CA GLY A 98 19.80 23.00 -17.06
C GLY A 98 19.92 24.52 -16.93
N LEU A 99 20.22 25.03 -15.73
CA LEU A 99 20.45 26.46 -15.50
C LEU A 99 21.68 26.98 -16.26
N ILE A 100 22.79 26.25 -16.26
CA ILE A 100 24.02 26.63 -16.96
C ILE A 100 23.78 26.71 -18.46
N ILE A 101 23.10 25.71 -19.04
CA ILE A 101 22.77 25.68 -20.48
C ILE A 101 21.79 26.81 -20.85
N GLY A 102 20.79 27.07 -20.01
CA GLY A 102 19.85 28.17 -20.21
C GLY A 102 20.53 29.54 -20.19
N LEU A 103 21.41 29.77 -19.22
CA LEU A 103 22.19 31.01 -19.11
C LEU A 103 23.13 31.20 -20.31
N SER A 104 23.86 30.16 -20.72
CA SER A 104 24.78 30.26 -21.86
C SER A 104 24.03 30.54 -23.16
N GLY A 105 22.84 29.94 -23.37
CA GLY A 105 21.97 30.22 -24.50
C GLY A 105 21.47 31.66 -24.54
N LEU A 106 21.06 32.23 -23.39
CA LEU A 106 20.64 33.62 -23.28
C LEU A 106 21.78 34.62 -23.54
N VAL A 107 22.97 34.36 -22.98
CA VAL A 107 24.14 35.19 -23.24
C VAL A 107 24.52 35.16 -24.72
N CYS A 108 24.47 33.98 -25.35
CA CYS A 108 24.71 33.81 -26.78
C CYS A 108 23.70 34.61 -27.62
N SER A 109 22.40 34.49 -27.31
CA SER A 109 21.34 35.26 -27.97
C SER A 109 21.56 36.77 -27.86
N GLY A 110 21.90 37.27 -26.66
CA GLY A 110 22.22 38.68 -26.44
C GLY A 110 23.45 39.15 -27.22
N PHE A 111 24.49 38.30 -27.31
CA PHE A 111 25.68 38.60 -28.09
C PHE A 111 25.40 38.69 -29.60
N LEU A 112 24.55 37.80 -30.13
CA LEU A 112 24.09 37.87 -31.52
C LEU A 112 23.29 39.14 -31.80
N GLY A 113 22.48 39.58 -30.83
CA GLY A 113 21.74 40.83 -30.90
C GLY A 113 22.68 42.04 -30.93
N TYR A 114 23.75 42.03 -30.13
CA TYR A 114 24.78 43.07 -30.14
C TYR A 114 25.52 43.18 -31.48
N LEU A 115 25.72 42.06 -32.19
CA LEU A 115 26.30 42.02 -33.53
C LEU A 115 25.33 42.49 -34.64
N GLY A 116 24.08 42.84 -34.30
CA GLY A 116 23.06 43.28 -35.25
C GLY A 116 22.32 42.15 -35.98
N LEU A 117 22.50 40.90 -35.58
CA LEU A 117 21.76 39.76 -36.14
C LEU A 117 20.42 39.55 -35.41
N GLU A 118 19.51 40.53 -35.53
CA GLU A 118 18.24 40.56 -34.79
C GLU A 118 17.35 39.31 -35.01
N THR A 119 17.32 38.81 -36.24
CA THR A 119 16.54 37.61 -36.59
C THR A 119 17.13 36.36 -35.94
N ALA A 120 18.45 36.20 -35.97
CA ALA A 120 19.13 35.06 -35.36
C ALA A 120 19.06 35.12 -33.83
N SER A 121 19.23 36.31 -33.22
CA SER A 121 19.09 36.49 -31.78
C SER A 121 17.68 36.18 -31.30
N GLY A 122 16.66 36.60 -32.08
CA GLY A 122 15.25 36.33 -31.77
C GLY A 122 14.92 34.83 -31.81
N ILE A 123 15.41 34.10 -32.82
CA ILE A 123 15.21 32.65 -32.93
C ILE A 123 15.90 31.94 -31.75
N VAL A 124 17.16 32.24 -31.47
CA VAL A 124 17.93 31.57 -30.42
C VAL A 124 17.37 31.91 -29.03
N GLY A 125 17.03 33.17 -28.79
CA GLY A 125 16.45 33.61 -27.52
C GLY A 125 15.06 33.02 -27.30
N GLY A 126 14.19 33.08 -28.31
CA GLY A 126 12.83 32.56 -28.24
C GLY A 126 12.79 31.05 -28.01
N THR A 127 13.60 30.28 -28.76
CA THR A 127 13.69 28.83 -28.59
C THR A 127 14.25 28.44 -27.22
N THR A 128 15.24 29.18 -26.71
CA THR A 128 15.79 28.95 -25.36
C THR A 128 14.73 29.15 -24.28
N VAL A 129 13.96 30.25 -24.33
CA VAL A 129 12.90 30.52 -23.34
C VAL A 129 11.79 29.47 -23.41
N ILE A 130 11.32 29.12 -24.61
CA ILE A 130 10.31 28.08 -24.80
C ILE A 130 10.79 26.73 -24.25
N GLY A 131 12.05 26.37 -24.51
CA GLY A 131 12.67 25.15 -23.99
C GLY A 131 12.72 25.12 -22.46
N LEU A 132 13.13 26.22 -21.82
CA LEU A 132 13.17 26.34 -20.36
C LEU A 132 11.77 26.23 -19.74
N VAL A 133 10.77 26.90 -20.33
CA VAL A 133 9.37 26.79 -19.88
C VAL A 133 8.87 25.35 -20.01
N GLY A 134 9.16 24.69 -21.14
CA GLY A 134 8.78 23.29 -21.36
C GLY A 134 9.38 22.33 -20.33
N ILE A 135 10.66 22.48 -20.01
CA ILE A 135 11.34 21.69 -18.98
C ILE A 135 10.72 21.95 -17.60
N PHE A 136 10.47 23.22 -17.26
CA PHE A 136 9.88 23.58 -15.97
C PHE A 136 8.45 23.03 -15.80
N VAL A 137 7.59 23.16 -16.82
CA VAL A 137 6.23 22.62 -16.81
C VAL A 137 6.24 21.10 -16.72
N THR A 138 7.09 20.43 -17.50
CA THR A 138 7.23 18.97 -17.46
C THR A 138 7.71 18.51 -16.08
N GLY A 139 8.69 19.20 -15.49
CA GLY A 139 9.15 18.95 -14.12
C GLY A 139 8.03 19.10 -13.08
N GLN A 140 7.18 20.11 -13.23
CA GLN A 140 6.03 20.33 -12.33
C GLN A 140 4.97 19.22 -12.45
N LEU A 141 4.69 18.74 -13.66
CA LEU A 141 3.75 17.65 -13.90
C LEU A 141 4.25 16.32 -13.33
N VAL A 142 5.53 16.02 -13.48
CA VAL A 142 6.16 14.81 -12.91
C VAL A 142 6.11 14.85 -11.38
N ASN A 143 6.39 16.01 -10.77
CA ASN A 143 6.36 16.16 -9.31
C ASN A 143 4.95 15.97 -8.72
N LYS A 144 3.89 16.40 -9.45
CA LYS A 144 2.50 16.22 -9.01
C LYS A 144 2.03 14.75 -9.05
N LYS A 145 2.63 13.92 -9.91
CA LYS A 145 2.27 12.49 -10.06
C LYS A 145 3.01 11.58 -9.06
N GLY A 146 4.04 12.10 -8.38
CA GLY A 146 4.81 11.40 -7.36
C GLY A 146 4.40 11.72 -5.91
N LYS A 147 3.33 12.50 -5.71
CA LYS A 147 2.60 12.64 -4.45
C LYS A 147 1.28 11.88 -4.54
#